data_AF-A0AA35SV44-F1
#
_entry.id   AF-A0AA35SV44-F1
#
_cell.length_a   1.000
_cell.length_b   1.000
_cell.length_c   1.000
_cell.angle_alpha   90.00
_cell.angle_beta   90.00
_cell.angle_gamma   90.00
#
_symmetry.space_group_name_H-M   'P 1'
#
loop_
_entity.id
_entity.type
_entity.pdbx_description
1 polymer ?
#
loop_
_entity_poly.entity_id
_entity_poly.type
_entity_poly.pdbx_seq_one_letter_code
_entity_poly.pdbx_strand_id
1 'polypeptide(L)'
;NPYPGVDPFSLIRYLESGERLDKPFNAACSQDIYGIMMSCWNKFPEERPTFSELVTLISTSLEEMAGYLDFTTPFSAELTLNSSEIEIATS
;
A
#
# COMPACT_ATOMS: atom_id res chain seq x y z
N ASN A 1 -1.73 2.60 18.91
CA ASN A 1 -0.84 1.44 19.10
C ASN A 1 -1.27 0.37 18.11
N PRO A 2 -0.42 -0.05 17.15
CA PRO A 2 -0.80 -1.03 16.12
C PRO A 2 -1.13 -2.42 16.65
N TYR A 3 -0.63 -2.82 17.82
CA TYR A 3 -0.96 -4.09 18.49
C TYR A 3 -1.97 -3.84 19.62
N PRO A 4 -3.29 -3.73 19.33
CA PRO A 4 -4.29 -3.58 20.38
C PRO A 4 -4.34 -4.84 21.25
N GLY A 5 -4.40 -4.68 22.57
CA GLY A 5 -4.50 -5.80 23.51
C GLY A 5 -3.18 -6.49 23.85
N VAL A 6 -2.08 -6.17 23.16
CA VAL A 6 -0.74 -6.64 23.55
C VAL A 6 -0.13 -5.65 24.54
N ASP A 7 0.29 -6.16 25.70
CA ASP A 7 1.00 -5.35 26.70
C ASP A 7 2.36 -4.89 26.14
N PRO A 8 2.71 -3.58 26.21
CA PRO A 8 3.96 -3.06 25.66
C PRO A 8 5.22 -3.76 26.20
N PHE A 9 5.23 -4.22 27.46
CA PHE A 9 6.36 -4.96 28.03
C PHE A 9 6.45 -6.39 27.49
N SER A 10 5.32 -6.96 27.04
CA SER A 10 5.25 -8.28 26.40
C SER A 10 5.51 -8.26 24.89
N LEU A 11 5.48 -7.09 24.24
CA LEU A 11 5.51 -6.96 22.77
C LEU A 11 6.72 -7.63 22.13
N ILE A 12 7.91 -7.47 22.71
CA ILE A 12 9.12 -8.10 22.17
C ILE A 12 8.99 -9.63 22.15
N ARG A 13 8.51 -10.22 23.25
CA ARG A 13 8.31 -11.68 23.34
C ARG A 13 7.24 -12.18 22.37
N TYR A 14 6.19 -11.39 22.18
CA TYR A 14 5.14 -11.66 21.19
C TYR A 14 5.72 -11.68 19.76
N LEU A 15 6.56 -10.71 19.41
CA LEU A 15 7.20 -10.69 18.09
C LEU A 15 8.25 -11.81 17.93
N GLU A 16 8.97 -12.16 18.99
CA GLU A 16 9.97 -13.25 18.97
C GLU A 16 9.34 -14.64 18.81
N SER A 17 8.10 -14.85 19.24
CA SER A 17 7.36 -16.10 18.98
C SER A 17 6.88 -16.23 17.54
N GLY A 18 7.08 -15.20 16.72
CA GLY A 18 6.67 -15.18 15.30
C GLY A 18 5.32 -14.51 15.07
N GLU A 19 4.65 -14.04 16.12
CA GLU A 19 3.36 -13.38 16.00
C GLU A 19 3.51 -12.01 15.34
N ARG A 20 2.56 -11.64 14.50
CA ARG A 20 2.51 -10.37 13.76
C ARG A 20 1.07 -9.86 13.70
N LEU A 21 0.88 -8.67 13.14
CA LEU A 21 -0.48 -8.14 12.94
C LEU A 21 -1.25 -9.04 11.98
N ASP A 22 -2.50 -9.33 12.34
CA ASP A 22 -3.43 -10.00 11.44
C ASP A 22 -3.66 -9.20 10.15
N LYS A 23 -4.05 -9.91 9.08
CA LYS A 23 -4.41 -9.27 7.82
C LYS A 23 -5.58 -8.31 8.04
N PRO A 24 -5.44 -7.03 7.64
CA PRO A 24 -6.58 -6.12 7.60
C PRO A 24 -7.76 -6.68 6.79
N PHE A 25 -8.98 -6.46 7.31
CA PHE A 25 -10.22 -6.92 6.68
C PHE A 25 -10.70 -6.04 5.51
N ASN A 26 -9.95 -5.01 5.13
CA ASN A 26 -10.34 -4.12 4.04
C ASN A 26 -9.88 -4.65 2.68
N ALA A 27 -10.55 -4.19 1.62
CA ALA A 27 -10.26 -4.59 0.24
C ALA A 27 -8.90 -4.09 -0.28
N ALA A 28 -8.32 -3.07 0.37
CA ALA A 28 -7.01 -2.55 0.00
C ALA A 28 -5.86 -3.52 0.36
N CYS A 29 -6.08 -4.43 1.31
CA CYS A 29 -5.09 -5.44 1.69
C CYS A 29 -5.46 -6.80 1.08
N SER A 30 -5.02 -7.01 -0.18
CA SER A 30 -5.09 -8.31 -0.82
C SER A 30 -4.20 -9.33 -0.08
N GLN A 31 -4.38 -10.62 -0.42
CA GLN A 31 -3.52 -11.66 0.14
C GLN A 31 -2.05 -11.45 -0.24
N ASP A 32 -1.78 -10.94 -1.44
CA ASP A 32 -0.42 -10.69 -1.93
C ASP A 32 0.23 -9.51 -1.20
N ILE A 33 -0.51 -8.42 -0.99
CA ILE A 33 -0.04 -7.28 -0.20
C ILE A 33 0.27 -7.72 1.24
N TYR A 34 -0.58 -8.56 1.83
CA TYR A 34 -0.30 -9.11 3.16
C TYR A 34 0.91 -10.05 3.18
N GLY A 35 1.10 -10.84 2.12
CA GLY A 35 2.31 -11.65 1.92
C GLY A 35 3.58 -10.79 1.91
N ILE A 36 3.57 -9.65 1.21
CA ILE A 36 4.68 -8.68 1.21
C ILE A 36 4.93 -8.14 2.63
N MET A 37 3.88 -7.79 3.37
CA MET A 37 4.02 -7.35 4.77
C MET A 37 4.66 -8.42 5.65
N MET A 38 4.29 -9.69 5.49
CA MET A 38 4.89 -10.81 6.21
C MET A 38 6.38 -10.99 5.86
N SER A 39 6.76 -10.80 4.60
CA SER A 39 8.17 -10.84 4.18
C SER A 39 9.00 -9.71 4.81
N CYS A 40 8.45 -8.50 4.94
CA CYS A 40 9.09 -7.40 5.69
C CYS A 40 9.35 -7.75 7.16
N TRP A 41 8.57 -8.67 7.71
CA TRP A 41 8.58 -9.07 9.10
C TRP A 41 9.38 -10.35 9.37
N ASN A 42 10.15 -10.82 8.39
CA ASN A 42 10.98 -12.00 8.53
C ASN A 42 11.92 -11.89 9.75
N LYS A 43 12.07 -13.01 10.46
CA LYS A 43 12.96 -13.16 11.61
C LYS A 43 14.40 -12.88 11.23
N PHE A 44 14.82 -13.32 10.05
CA PHE A 44 16.15 -13.12 9.49
C PHE A 44 16.19 -11.80 8.72
N PRO A 45 16.97 -10.79 9.17
CA PRO A 45 17.05 -9.49 8.50
C PRO A 45 17.47 -9.58 7.02
N GLU A 46 18.32 -10.55 6.69
CA GLU A 46 18.83 -10.83 5.36
C GLU A 46 17.78 -11.42 4.41
N GLU A 47 16.70 -12.00 4.93
CA GLU A 47 15.58 -12.51 4.14
C GLU A 47 14.49 -11.46 3.91
N ARG A 48 14.64 -10.26 4.50
CA ARG A 48 13.69 -9.16 4.28
C ARG A 48 13.95 -8.54 2.92
N PRO A 49 12.89 -8.20 2.17
CA PRO A 49 13.05 -7.54 0.89
C PRO A 49 13.71 -6.17 1.07
N THR A 50 14.56 -5.82 0.13
CA THR A 50 15.09 -4.49 -0.04
C THR A 50 13.99 -3.51 -0.43
N PHE A 51 14.25 -2.22 -0.27
CA PHE A 51 13.30 -1.20 -0.69
C PHE A 51 13.01 -1.25 -2.21
N SER A 52 14.02 -1.55 -3.03
CA SER A 52 13.85 -1.70 -4.48
C SER A 52 12.95 -2.88 -4.83
N GLU A 53 13.12 -4.03 -4.17
CA GLU A 53 12.23 -5.18 -4.34
C GLU A 53 10.80 -4.86 -3.88
N LEU A 54 10.64 -4.13 -2.77
CA LEU A 54 9.33 -3.70 -2.29
C LEU A 54 8.58 -2.83 -3.30
N VAL A 55 9.28 -1.88 -3.95
CA VAL A 55 8.67 -1.05 -5.00
C VAL A 55 8.14 -1.95 -6.12
N THR A 56 8.97 -2.88 -6.62
CA THR A 56 8.54 -3.81 -7.68
C THR A 56 7.36 -4.67 -7.25
N LEU A 57 7.45 -5.32 -6.08
CA LEU A 57 6.40 -6.21 -5.58
C LEU A 57 5.06 -5.50 -5.41
N ILE A 58 5.08 -4.31 -4.78
CA ILE A 58 3.87 -3.53 -4.53
C ILE A 58 3.28 -3.01 -5.85
N SER A 59 4.11 -2.48 -6.75
CA SER A 59 3.65 -2.02 -8.07
C SER A 59 2.95 -3.15 -8.84
N THR A 60 3.55 -4.33 -8.90
CA THR A 60 2.94 -5.49 -9.59
C THR A 60 1.63 -5.93 -8.94
N SER A 61 1.57 -6.04 -7.61
CA SER A 61 0.32 -6.40 -6.91
C SER A 61 -0.80 -5.37 -7.08
N LEU A 62 -0.46 -4.10 -7.32
CA LEU A 62 -1.44 -3.04 -7.58
C LEU A 62 -1.90 -3.02 -9.05
N GLU A 63 -1.02 -3.32 -10.01
CA GLU A 63 -1.37 -3.39 -11.43
C GLU A 63 -2.43 -4.47 -11.71
N GLU A 64 -2.37 -5.62 -11.02
CA GLU A 64 -3.37 -6.69 -11.13
C GLU A 64 -4.76 -6.26 -10.62
N MET A 65 -4.81 -5.32 -9.67
CA MET A 65 -6.04 -4.73 -9.15
C MET A 65 -6.50 -3.51 -9.96
N ALA A 66 -5.59 -2.89 -10.71
CA ALA A 66 -5.76 -1.58 -11.31
C ALA A 66 -5.36 -1.59 -12.78
N GLY A 67 -5.96 -2.48 -13.58
CA GLY A 67 -5.79 -2.52 -15.05
C GLY A 67 -6.12 -1.22 -15.81
N TYR A 68 -6.37 -0.11 -15.10
CA TYR A 68 -6.61 1.24 -15.62
C TYR A 68 -5.89 2.37 -14.87
N LEU A 69 -5.10 2.13 -13.82
CA LEU A 69 -4.41 3.19 -13.08
C LEU A 69 -2.90 3.14 -13.33
N ASP A 70 -2.43 4.06 -14.18
CA ASP A 70 -1.01 4.25 -14.44
C ASP A 70 -0.36 5.11 -13.34
N PHE A 71 0.28 4.46 -12.37
CA PHE A 71 1.04 5.12 -11.30
C PHE A 71 2.39 5.68 -11.77
N THR A 72 2.79 5.45 -13.03
CA THR A 72 3.98 6.06 -13.63
C THR A 72 3.68 7.41 -14.29
N THR A 73 2.42 7.80 -14.43
CA THR A 73 2.09 9.20 -14.67
C THR A 73 2.41 10.00 -13.42
N PRO A 74 3.42 10.88 -13.42
CA PRO A 74 3.53 11.84 -12.36
C PRO A 74 2.22 12.63 -12.35
N PHE A 75 1.70 12.97 -11.16
CA PHE A 75 0.62 13.93 -10.99
C PHE A 75 1.13 15.32 -11.44
N SER A 76 1.31 15.50 -12.74
CA SER A 76 1.63 16.76 -13.38
C SER A 76 0.34 17.29 -13.98
N ALA A 77 -0.35 18.08 -13.15
CA ALA A 77 -1.08 19.27 -13.53
C ALA A 77 -1.82 19.25 -14.89
N GLU A 78 -3.06 18.74 -14.92
CA GLU A 78 -4.09 19.28 -15.82
C GLU A 78 -5.45 19.34 -15.10
N LEU A 79 -5.62 20.39 -14.30
CA LEU A 79 -6.92 21.03 -14.09
C LEU A 79 -6.77 22.50 -14.49
N THR A 80 -6.43 22.76 -15.75
CA THR A 80 -6.82 24.03 -16.36
C THR A 80 -8.17 23.80 -17.00
N LEU A 81 -9.23 24.03 -16.22
CA LEU A 81 -10.53 24.42 -16.77
C LEU A 81 -10.26 25.68 -17.61
N ASN A 82 -10.14 25.52 -18.92
CA ASN A 82 -10.05 26.64 -19.85
C ASN A 82 -11.35 27.41 -19.74
N SER A 83 -11.30 28.54 -19.04
CA SER A 83 -12.43 29.39 -18.66
C SER A 83 -13.01 30.20 -19.83
N SER A 84 -13.11 29.61 -21.03
CA SER A 84 -13.48 30.34 -22.25
C SER A 84 -14.61 29.75 -23.09
N GLU A 85 -15.37 28.75 -22.61
CA GLU A 85 -16.57 28.26 -23.33
C GLU A 85 -17.82 28.26 -22.43
N ILE A 86 -18.19 29.44 -21.92
CA ILE A 86 -19.61 29.71 -21.61
C ILE A 86 -20.21 30.33 -22.87
N GLU A 87 -20.72 29.48 -23.76
CA GLU A 87 -21.62 29.93 -24.82
C GLU A 87 -22.97 30.30 -24.20
N ILE A 88 -23.31 31.59 -24.28
CA ILE A 88 -24.63 32.11 -23.95
C ILE A 88 -25.53 31.82 -25.16
N ALA A 89 -26.42 30.84 -25.03
CA ALA A 89 -27.50 30.64 -25.98
C ALA A 89 -28.51 31.80 -25.86
N THR A 90 -28.47 32.73 -26.82
CA THR A 90 -29.56 33.68 -27.07
C THR A 90 -30.48 33.10 -28.12
N SER A 91 -31.76 32.94 -27.79
CA SER A 91 -32.87 32.96 -28.75
C SER A 91 -34.10 33.59 -28.12
#